data_AF-A0A7R9VKI7-F1
#
_entry.id   AF-A0A7R9VKI7-F1
#
_cell.length_a   1.000
_cell.length_b   1.000
_cell.length_c   1.000
_cell.angle_alpha   90.00
_cell.angle_beta   90.00
_cell.angle_gamma   90.00
#
_symmetry.space_group_name_H-M   'P 1'
#
loop_
_entity.id
_entity.type
_entity.pdbx_description
1 polymer ?
#
loop_
_entity_poly.entity_id
_entity_poly.type
_entity_poly.pdbx_seq_one_letter_code
_entity_poly.pdbx_strand_id
1 'polypeptide(L)'
;ATVSAKAPDQLRQRVAFALSSIFVVTNNDVAIDLPTEPWANYYDIFVRNAFGNFGDVLKEVSFSSMMAIMLTYENSRSMAYSVEENGARLYPDENFAREIMQLFTIGLWKLHQNGTQVLDA
;
A
#
# COMPACT_ATOMS: atom_id res chain seq x y z
N ALA A 1 17.80 2.29 27.29
CA ALA A 1 16.90 1.25 26.76
C ALA A 1 15.76 1.97 26.06
N THR A 2 15.71 1.89 24.73
CA THR A 2 14.65 2.51 23.92
C THR A 2 13.29 2.12 24.49
N VAL A 3 12.39 3.08 24.66
CA VAL A 3 11.01 2.85 25.16
C VAL A 3 10.31 1.77 24.33
N SER A 4 10.69 1.69 23.04
CA SER A 4 10.38 0.63 22.08
C SER A 4 10.90 -0.78 22.44
N ALA A 5 11.62 -1.01 23.54
CA ALA A 5 12.01 -2.37 23.99
C ALA A 5 11.29 -2.84 25.26
N LYS A 6 10.62 -1.92 25.99
CA LYS A 6 9.98 -2.21 27.29
C LYS A 6 8.48 -1.88 27.32
N ALA A 7 7.96 -1.18 26.32
CA ALA A 7 6.54 -0.86 26.23
C ALA A 7 5.71 -2.14 25.97
N PRO A 8 4.53 -2.29 26.58
CA PRO A 8 3.68 -3.48 26.40
C PRO A 8 3.24 -3.73 24.94
N ASP A 9 3.34 -2.72 24.08
CA ASP A 9 2.91 -2.76 22.67
C ASP A 9 4.00 -3.25 21.68
N GLN A 10 5.04 -3.94 22.19
CA GLN A 10 6.15 -4.47 21.37
C GLN A 10 5.70 -5.21 20.11
N LEU A 11 4.76 -6.13 20.29
CA LEU A 11 4.33 -7.01 19.22
C LEU A 11 3.62 -6.23 18.13
N ARG A 12 2.74 -5.29 18.50
CA ARG A 12 2.02 -4.43 17.56
C ARG A 12 2.99 -3.62 16.71
N GLN A 13 4.00 -3.02 17.33
CA GLN A 13 5.00 -2.23 16.62
C GLN A 13 5.84 -3.07 15.67
N ARG A 14 6.21 -4.30 16.05
CA ARG A 14 6.94 -5.23 15.17
C ARG A 14 6.09 -5.69 13.99
N VAL A 15 4.82 -5.99 14.21
CA VAL A 15 3.90 -6.36 13.13
C VAL A 15 3.62 -5.16 12.23
N ALA A 16 3.41 -3.98 12.80
CA ALA A 16 3.25 -2.75 12.04
C ALA A 16 4.45 -2.47 11.13
N PHE A 17 5.67 -2.62 11.66
CA PHE A 17 6.91 -2.51 10.88
C PHE A 17 7.03 -3.56 9.76
N ALA A 18 6.60 -4.80 10.03
CA ALA A 18 6.57 -5.83 8.99
C ALA A 18 5.56 -5.48 7.88
N LEU A 19 4.36 -4.98 8.24
CA LEU A 19 3.34 -4.55 7.29
C LEU A 19 3.80 -3.32 6.49
N SER A 20 4.48 -2.35 7.09
CA SER A 20 5.06 -1.21 6.37
C SER A 20 6.19 -1.60 5.42
N SER A 21 6.80 -2.76 5.64
CA SER A 21 7.80 -3.33 4.73
C SER A 21 7.17 -4.12 3.57
N ILE A 22 5.88 -4.50 3.67
CA ILE A 22 5.11 -5.08 2.58
C ILE A 22 4.54 -3.95 1.72
N PHE A 23 3.80 -3.01 2.35
CA PHE A 23 3.23 -1.84 1.68
C PHE A 23 4.22 -0.67 1.71
N VAL A 24 5.31 -0.83 0.97
CA VAL A 24 6.42 0.14 0.94
C VAL A 24 6.01 1.41 0.21
N VAL A 25 6.35 2.56 0.79
CA VAL A 25 6.26 3.89 0.16
C VAL A 25 7.64 4.53 0.21
N THR A 26 8.07 5.20 -0.87
CA THR A 26 9.40 5.82 -0.96
C THR A 26 9.34 7.34 -1.06
N ASN A 27 10.35 8.01 -0.50
CA ASN A 27 10.47 9.47 -0.52
C ASN A 27 10.72 10.04 -1.92
N ASN A 28 11.19 9.22 -2.87
CA ASN A 28 11.53 9.70 -4.20
C ASN A 28 10.27 10.03 -5.03
N ASP A 29 9.20 9.25 -4.84
CA ASP A 29 7.93 9.44 -5.53
C ASP A 29 6.96 10.29 -4.70
N VAL A 30 7.00 10.12 -3.37
CA VAL A 30 6.19 10.88 -2.41
C VAL A 30 7.01 12.08 -1.94
N ALA A 31 6.97 13.14 -2.75
CA ALA A 31 7.59 14.47 -2.57
C ALA A 31 8.44 14.63 -1.30
N ILE A 32 9.75 14.82 -1.51
CA ILE A 32 10.81 14.97 -0.50
C ILE A 32 10.50 16.05 0.57
N ASP A 33 9.58 16.98 0.29
CA ASP A 33 9.20 18.10 1.16
C ASP A 33 7.99 17.83 2.07
N LEU A 34 7.43 16.60 2.10
CA LEU A 34 6.31 16.31 2.98
C LEU A 34 6.74 16.35 4.47
N PRO A 35 5.93 16.97 5.35
CA PRO A 35 6.14 16.96 6.80
C PRO A 35 6.23 15.52 7.36
N THR A 36 6.72 15.37 8.59
CA THR A 36 6.78 14.05 9.27
C THR A 36 5.39 13.45 9.49
N GLU A 37 4.36 14.29 9.56
CA GLU A 37 2.98 13.93 9.89
C GLU A 37 2.33 12.95 8.90
N PRO A 38 2.38 13.15 7.57
CA PRO A 38 1.96 12.14 6.59
C PRO A 38 2.59 10.77 6.82
N TRP A 39 3.91 10.72 7.05
CA TRP A 39 4.65 9.47 7.27
C TRP A 39 4.17 8.75 8.54
N ALA A 40 3.99 9.50 9.63
CA ALA A 40 3.45 8.96 10.88
C ALA A 40 2.00 8.46 10.69
N ASN A 41 1.17 9.22 9.98
CA ASN A 41 -0.22 8.84 9.69
C ASN A 41 -0.31 7.54 8.86
N TYR A 42 0.57 7.40 7.87
CA TYR A 42 0.66 6.18 7.07
C TYR A 42 1.10 4.99 7.92
N TYR A 43 2.12 5.16 8.77
CA TYR A 43 2.56 4.12 9.68
C TYR A 43 1.48 3.72 10.71
N ASP A 44 0.68 4.68 11.18
CA ASP A 44 -0.42 4.45 12.12
C ASP A 44 -1.52 3.52 11.55
N ILE A 45 -1.68 3.44 10.23
CA ILE A 45 -2.56 2.44 9.59
C ILE A 45 -2.14 1.02 10.03
N PHE A 46 -0.84 0.73 10.00
CA PHE A 46 -0.33 -0.59 10.35
C PHE A 46 -0.35 -0.85 11.85
N VAL A 47 -0.14 0.18 12.67
CA VAL A 47 -0.28 0.07 14.14
C VAL A 47 -1.72 -0.28 14.51
N ARG A 48 -2.71 0.42 13.93
CA ARG A 48 -4.14 0.15 14.17
C ARG A 48 -4.53 -1.26 13.71
N ASN A 49 -4.05 -1.69 12.55
CA ASN A 49 -4.42 -2.95 11.92
C ASN A 49 -3.45 -4.12 12.19
N ALA A 50 -2.49 -3.98 13.11
CA ALA A 50 -1.45 -4.98 13.36
C ALA A 50 -1.97 -6.39 13.70
N PHE A 51 -3.16 -6.49 14.30
CA PHE A 51 -3.82 -7.76 14.63
C PHE A 51 -5.14 -7.95 13.88
N GLY A 52 -5.37 -7.12 12.85
CA GLY A 52 -6.55 -7.16 12.00
C GLY A 52 -6.42 -8.15 10.86
N ASN A 53 -7.20 -7.92 9.80
CA ASN A 53 -7.15 -8.71 8.58
C ASN A 53 -6.51 -7.91 7.43
N PHE A 54 -6.05 -8.63 6.42
CA PHE A 54 -5.39 -8.04 5.25
C PHE A 54 -6.30 -7.09 4.46
N GLY A 55 -7.60 -7.36 4.40
CA GLY A 55 -8.56 -6.52 3.68
C GLY A 55 -8.68 -5.12 4.27
N ASP A 56 -8.67 -5.00 5.60
CA ASP A 56 -8.71 -3.71 6.29
C ASP A 56 -7.43 -2.90 6.03
N VAL A 57 -6.26 -3.54 6.14
CA VAL A 57 -4.97 -2.91 5.79
C VAL A 57 -4.99 -2.43 4.34
N LEU A 58 -5.37 -3.30 3.41
CA LEU A 58 -5.41 -2.98 1.98
C LEU A 58 -6.34 -1.80 1.71
N LYS A 59 -7.53 -1.79 2.33
CA LYS A 59 -8.50 -0.71 2.18
C LYS A 59 -7.93 0.62 2.66
N GLU A 60 -7.37 0.66 3.86
CA GLU A 60 -6.81 1.90 4.42
C GLU A 60 -5.60 2.40 3.62
N VAL A 61 -4.71 1.51 3.18
CA VAL A 61 -3.58 1.85 2.30
C VAL A 61 -4.09 2.41 0.96
N SER A 62 -5.13 1.82 0.36
CA SER A 62 -5.70 2.26 -0.92
C SER A 62 -6.20 3.70 -0.87
N PHE A 63 -6.74 4.13 0.28
CA PHE A 63 -7.26 5.49 0.48
C PHE A 63 -6.22 6.46 1.07
N SER A 64 -4.98 6.03 1.29
CA SER A 64 -3.93 6.92 1.75
C SER A 64 -3.38 7.76 0.60
N SER A 65 -3.28 9.09 0.81
CA SER A 65 -2.63 10.00 -0.14
C SER A 65 -1.19 9.59 -0.45
N MET A 66 -0.46 9.02 0.53
CA MET A 66 0.91 8.59 0.32
C MET A 66 1.03 7.45 -0.70
N MET A 67 0.13 6.46 -0.62
CA MET A 67 0.09 5.37 -1.59
C MET A 67 -0.43 5.85 -2.95
N ALA A 68 -1.41 6.77 -2.95
CA ALA A 68 -1.95 7.38 -4.17
C ALA A 68 -0.90 8.11 -4.99
N ILE A 69 -0.01 8.86 -4.34
CA ILE A 69 1.12 9.52 -4.98
C ILE A 69 2.15 8.49 -5.46
N MET A 70 2.52 7.53 -4.60
CA MET A 70 3.55 6.52 -4.92
C MET A 70 3.21 5.70 -6.17
N LEU A 71 1.94 5.33 -6.36
CA LEU A 71 1.48 4.56 -7.52
C LEU A 71 0.66 5.37 -8.51
N THR A 72 0.87 6.71 -8.50
CA THR A 72 0.39 7.66 -9.52
C THR A 72 -1.11 7.70 -9.78
N TYR A 73 -1.92 7.11 -8.90
CA TYR A 73 -3.38 7.10 -9.04
C TYR A 73 -4.07 8.24 -8.30
N GLU A 74 -3.31 9.16 -7.71
CA GLU A 74 -3.83 10.40 -7.15
C GLU A 74 -4.64 11.17 -8.22
N ASN A 75 -5.90 11.49 -7.92
CA ASN A 75 -6.85 12.11 -8.85
C ASN A 75 -7.24 11.27 -10.08
N SER A 76 -6.95 9.97 -10.09
CA SER A 76 -7.47 9.06 -11.12
C SER A 76 -9.00 9.09 -11.14
N ARG A 77 -9.58 9.18 -12.34
CA ARG A 77 -11.03 9.30 -12.57
C ARG A 77 -11.55 8.07 -13.30
N SER A 78 -12.76 7.65 -12.95
CA SER A 78 -13.45 6.61 -13.72
C SER A 78 -13.72 7.10 -15.14
N MET A 79 -13.62 6.19 -16.10
CA MET A 79 -13.95 6.46 -17.50
C MET A 79 -15.36 7.05 -17.66
N ALA A 80 -16.34 6.55 -16.90
CA ALA A 80 -17.70 7.06 -16.91
C ALA A 80 -17.75 8.57 -16.55
N TYR A 81 -17.01 8.97 -15.53
CA TYR A 81 -16.92 10.37 -15.10
C TYR A 81 -16.20 11.24 -16.14
N SER A 82 -15.12 10.76 -16.75
CA SER A 82 -14.38 11.51 -17.78
C SER A 82 -15.21 11.80 -19.03
N VAL A 83 -16.08 10.86 -19.41
CA VAL A 83 -16.98 10.99 -20.55
C VAL A 83 -18.08 12.01 -20.24
N GLU A 84 -18.63 11.98 -19.03
CA GLU A 84 -19.66 12.93 -18.59
C GLU A 84 -19.14 14.37 -18.49
N GLU A 85 -17.95 14.56 -17.92
CA GLU A 85 -17.39 15.89 -17.64
C GLU A 85 -16.72 16.53 -18.87
N ASN A 86 -15.92 15.76 -19.62
CA ASN A 86 -15.03 16.30 -20.67
C ASN A 86 -15.31 15.74 -22.06
N GLY A 87 -16.29 14.83 -22.22
CA GLY A 87 -16.57 14.16 -23.50
C GLY A 87 -15.44 13.25 -23.99
N ALA A 88 -14.42 13.01 -23.16
CA ALA A 88 -13.23 12.25 -23.49
C ALA A 88 -13.24 10.89 -22.80
N ARG A 89 -12.73 9.85 -23.48
CA ARG A 89 -12.52 8.52 -22.88
C ARG A 89 -11.13 8.48 -22.25
N LEU A 90 -11.05 8.74 -20.94
CA LEU A 90 -9.84 8.52 -20.17
C LEU A 90 -9.92 7.14 -19.50
N TYR A 91 -8.86 6.34 -19.64
CA TYR A 91 -8.75 5.06 -18.97
C TYR A 91 -8.22 5.27 -17.55
N PRO A 92 -8.79 4.58 -16.54
CA PRO A 92 -8.30 4.69 -15.17
C PRO A 92 -6.90 4.08 -15.03
N ASP A 93 -6.12 4.60 -14.08
CA ASP A 93 -4.81 4.04 -13.76
C ASP A 93 -4.95 2.63 -13.13
N GLU A 94 -4.41 1.62 -13.81
CA GLU A 94 -4.42 0.22 -13.37
C GLU A 94 -3.15 -0.19 -12.61
N ASN A 95 -2.18 0.71 -12.47
CA ASN A 95 -0.90 0.46 -11.83
C ASN A 95 -1.09 -0.05 -10.40
N PHE A 96 -1.91 0.65 -9.60
CA PHE A 96 -2.20 0.24 -8.23
C PHE A 96 -2.76 -1.19 -8.12
N ALA A 97 -3.71 -1.55 -8.97
CA ALA A 97 -4.31 -2.88 -8.97
C ALA A 97 -3.29 -3.97 -9.34
N ARG A 98 -2.37 -3.66 -10.25
CA ARG A 98 -1.27 -4.54 -10.64
C ARG A 98 -0.26 -4.72 -9.52
N GLU A 99 0.16 -3.64 -8.88
CA GLU A 99 1.15 -3.70 -7.80
C GLU A 99 0.61 -4.38 -6.54
N ILE A 100 -0.70 -4.29 -6.25
CA ILE A 100 -1.33 -5.10 -5.21
C ILE A 100 -1.11 -6.59 -5.47
N MET A 101 -1.35 -7.04 -6.70
CA MET A 101 -1.20 -8.45 -7.06
C MET A 101 0.27 -8.89 -7.09
N GLN A 102 1.15 -8.06 -7.67
CA GLN A 102 2.52 -8.43 -7.97
C GLN A 102 3.49 -8.11 -6.82
N LEU A 103 3.49 -6.89 -6.29
CA LEU A 103 4.45 -6.48 -5.27
C LEU A 103 3.96 -6.76 -3.85
N PHE A 104 2.67 -6.54 -3.56
CA PHE A 104 2.18 -6.58 -2.18
C PHE A 104 1.58 -7.94 -1.76
N THR A 105 1.36 -8.87 -2.68
CA THR A 105 0.76 -10.18 -2.35
C THR A 105 1.54 -11.37 -2.91
N ILE A 106 1.50 -11.61 -4.22
CA ILE A 106 2.04 -12.84 -4.80
C ILE A 106 3.57 -12.77 -4.92
N GLY A 107 4.12 -11.58 -5.08
CA GLY A 107 5.53 -11.39 -5.43
C GLY A 107 5.76 -11.55 -6.94
N LEU A 108 7.04 -11.47 -7.34
CA LEU A 108 7.49 -11.63 -8.73
C LEU A 108 7.14 -13.00 -9.33
N TRP A 109 7.06 -14.03 -8.49
CA TRP A 109 6.87 -15.41 -8.92
C TRP A 109 5.55 -15.92 -8.39
N LYS A 110 4.69 -16.42 -9.29
CA LYS A 110 3.52 -17.17 -8.87
C LYS A 110 3.97 -18.50 -8.28
N LEU A 111 3.57 -18.77 -7.04
CA LEU A 111 3.89 -20.02 -6.35
C LEU A 111 2.65 -20.90 -6.26
N HIS A 112 2.86 -22.22 -6.34
CA HIS A 112 1.87 -23.21 -5.90
C HIS A 112 1.73 -23.16 -4.37
N GLN A 113 0.67 -23.78 -3.81
CA GLN A 113 0.46 -23.84 -2.35
C GLN A 113 1.62 -24.51 -1.58
N ASN A 114 2.40 -25.36 -2.25
CA ASN A 114 3.59 -26.01 -1.70
C ASN A 114 4.87 -25.14 -1.80
N GLY A 115 4.76 -23.90 -2.29
CA GLY A 115 5.88 -22.96 -2.42
C GLY A 115 6.76 -23.14 -3.66
N THR A 116 6.49 -24.10 -4.54
CA THR A 116 7.23 -24.24 -5.80
C THR A 116 6.75 -23.23 -6.83
N GLN A 117 7.66 -22.72 -7.67
CA GLN A 117 7.30 -21.79 -8.74
C GLN A 117 6.37 -22.47 -9.76
N VAL A 118 5.35 -21.75 -10.20
CA VAL A 118 4.56 -22.10 -11.37
C VAL A 118 5.41 -21.75 -12.58
N LEU A 119 5.98 -22.75 -13.24
CA LEU A 119 6.61 -22.60 -14.55
C LEU A 119 5.51 -22.79 -15.60
N ASP A 120 5.51 -21.96 -16.65
CA ASP A 120 4.56 -22.12 -17.75
C ASP A 120 4.65 -23.54 -18.36
N ALA A 121 3.52 -24.03 -18.86
CA ALA A 121 3.44 -25.24 -19.66
C ALA A 121 3.84 -24.97 -21.11
#